data_AF-A0A7J5WB20-F1
#
_entry.id   AF-A0A7J5WB20-F1
#
_cell.length_a   1.000
_cell.length_b   1.000
_cell.length_c   1.000
_cell.angle_alpha   90.00
_cell.angle_beta   90.00
_cell.angle_gamma   90.00
#
_symmetry.space_group_name_H-M   'P 1'
#
loop_
_entity.id
_entity.type
_entity.pdbx_description
1 polymer ?
#
loop_
_entity_poly.entity_id
_entity_poly.type
_entity_poly.pdbx_seq_one_letter_code
_entity_poly.pdbx_strand_id
1 'polypeptide(L)'
;MRTLISEVIPMSEERVEYGTKPAQFRLPQWAHEFLVRESAELQITKTDIVLRALEEYRRQRSDELLGREYAQTAAEDRVHAQAWDATLKDGLESGEW
;
A
#
# COMPACT_ATOMS: atom_id res chain seq x y z
N MET A 1 11.59 29.15 -36.75
CA MET A 1 11.83 29.39 -35.31
C MET A 1 10.51 29.26 -34.58
N ARG A 2 10.32 28.18 -33.82
CA ARG A 2 9.11 27.92 -33.03
C ARG A 2 9.55 27.69 -31.59
N THR A 3 9.22 28.63 -30.72
CA THR A 3 9.50 28.58 -29.28
C THR A 3 8.49 27.64 -28.65
N LEU A 4 8.94 26.53 -28.07
CA LEU A 4 8.10 25.67 -27.23
C LEU A 4 8.12 26.23 -25.82
N ILE A 5 6.96 26.71 -25.37
CA ILE A 5 6.71 27.12 -23.99
C ILE A 5 6.72 25.84 -23.16
N SER A 6 7.75 25.70 -22.32
CA SER A 6 7.78 24.72 -21.24
C SER A 6 6.75 25.18 -20.21
N GLU A 7 5.56 24.59 -20.23
CA GLU A 7 4.61 24.73 -19.14
C GLU A 7 5.15 23.96 -17.94
N VAL A 8 5.98 24.65 -17.16
CA VAL A 8 6.33 24.25 -15.80
C VAL A 8 5.04 24.35 -15.01
N ILE A 9 4.38 23.20 -14.79
CA ILE A 9 3.29 23.08 -13.82
C ILE A 9 3.88 23.52 -12.47
N PRO A 10 3.40 24.62 -11.85
CA PRO A 10 3.83 24.95 -10.52
C PRO A 10 3.30 23.85 -9.60
N MET A 11 4.20 22.99 -9.14
CA MET A 11 3.96 22.17 -7.95
C MET A 11 3.83 23.15 -6.79
N SER A 12 2.63 23.65 -6.56
CA SER A 12 2.29 24.26 -5.29
C SER A 12 2.50 23.19 -4.24
N GLU A 13 3.61 23.28 -3.51
CA GLU A 13 3.82 22.59 -2.24
C GLU A 13 2.80 23.15 -1.23
N GLU A 14 1.53 22.85 -1.46
CA GLU A 14 0.56 22.84 -0.37
C GLU A 14 0.99 21.67 0.50
N ARG A 15 1.85 21.96 1.48
CA ARG A 15 2.05 21.08 2.63
C ARG A 15 0.69 21.00 3.31
N VAL A 16 -0.13 20.06 2.87
CA VAL A 16 -1.35 19.70 3.57
C VAL A 16 -0.88 19.23 4.93
N GLU A 17 -0.98 20.12 5.91
CA GLU A 17 -0.84 19.77 7.31
C GLU A 17 -1.96 18.75 7.56
N TYR A 18 -1.63 17.46 7.54
CA TYR A 18 -2.56 16.37 7.85
C TYR A 18 -2.83 16.38 9.36
N GLY A 19 -3.42 17.48 9.86
CA GLY A 19 -4.01 17.49 11.18
C GLY A 19 -5.11 16.44 11.19
N THR A 20 -4.98 15.44 12.06
CA THR A 20 -6.02 14.43 12.26
C THR A 20 -7.24 15.10 12.88
N LYS A 21 -8.19 15.53 12.03
CA LYS A 21 -9.48 16.04 12.49
C LYS A 21 -10.33 14.86 13.00
N PRO A 22 -10.94 14.95 14.18
CA PRO A 22 -11.88 13.94 14.65
C PRO A 22 -13.03 13.77 13.64
N ALA A 23 -13.25 12.55 13.17
CA ALA A 23 -14.36 12.20 12.30
C ALA A 23 -15.44 11.45 13.08
N GLN A 24 -16.71 11.72 12.75
CA GLN A 24 -17.86 11.01 13.30
C GLN A 24 -18.58 10.28 12.17
N PHE A 25 -18.95 9.02 12.39
CA PHE A 25 -19.68 8.20 11.44
C PHE A 25 -20.67 7.30 12.17
N ARG A 26 -21.70 6.87 11.45
CA ARG A 26 -22.73 5.97 11.98
C ARG A 26 -22.35 4.54 11.66
N LEU A 27 -22.56 3.65 12.63
CA LEU A 27 -22.33 2.23 12.51
C LEU A 27 -23.63 1.46 12.75
N PRO A 28 -23.81 0.30 12.10
CA PRO A 28 -24.84 -0.65 12.51
C PRO A 28 -24.57 -1.14 13.93
N GLN A 29 -25.63 -1.56 14.64
CA GLN A 29 -25.56 -1.95 16.04
C GLN A 29 -24.50 -3.02 16.31
N TRP A 30 -24.44 -4.07 15.48
CA TRP A 30 -23.47 -5.16 15.63
C TRP A 30 -22.01 -4.67 15.58
N ALA A 31 -21.72 -3.66 14.76
CA ALA A 31 -20.36 -3.12 14.64
C ALA A 31 -20.00 -2.30 15.86
N HIS A 32 -20.96 -1.59 16.44
CA HIS A 32 -20.73 -0.88 17.70
C HIS A 32 -20.50 -1.86 18.86
N GLU A 33 -21.28 -2.94 18.95
CA GLU A 33 -21.10 -4.01 19.94
C GLU A 33 -19.72 -4.68 19.80
N PHE A 34 -19.31 -4.98 18.56
CA PHE A 34 -17.97 -5.46 18.25
C PHE A 34 -16.90 -4.50 18.77
N LEU A 35 -16.96 -3.21 18.42
CA LEU A 35 -15.98 -2.23 18.87
C LEU A 35 -15.91 -2.14 20.40
N VAL A 36 -17.05 -2.17 21.10
CA VAL A 36 -17.09 -2.17 22.57
C VAL A 36 -16.35 -3.38 23.13
N ARG A 37 -16.69 -4.59 22.66
CA ARG A 37 -16.09 -5.83 23.16
C ARG A 37 -14.58 -5.87 22.91
N GLU A 38 -14.16 -5.68 21.67
CA GLU A 38 -12.74 -5.78 21.29
C GLU A 38 -11.88 -4.71 21.98
N SER A 39 -12.41 -3.48 22.12
CA SER A 39 -11.70 -2.41 22.84
C SER A 39 -11.48 -2.76 24.32
N ALA A 40 -12.46 -3.42 24.95
CA ALA A 40 -12.35 -3.87 26.33
C ALA A 40 -11.38 -5.05 26.48
N GLU A 41 -11.47 -6.05 25.59
CA GLU A 41 -10.60 -7.24 25.61
C GLU A 41 -9.14 -6.88 25.38
N LEU A 42 -8.86 -5.96 24.46
CA LEU A 42 -7.50 -5.54 24.11
C LEU A 42 -6.98 -4.36 24.93
N GLN A 43 -7.81 -3.79 25.81
CA GLN A 43 -7.50 -2.59 26.61
C GLN A 43 -7.03 -1.39 25.77
N ILE A 44 -7.64 -1.19 24.60
CA ILE A 44 -7.35 -0.07 23.70
C ILE A 44 -8.63 0.73 23.40
N THR A 45 -8.52 1.85 22.69
CA THR A 45 -9.70 2.64 22.34
C THR A 45 -10.45 2.06 21.15
N LYS A 46 -11.75 2.35 21.04
CA LYS A 46 -12.54 2.03 19.84
C LYS A 46 -11.93 2.64 18.57
N THR A 47 -11.31 3.81 18.69
CA THR A 47 -10.60 4.48 17.60
C THR A 47 -9.42 3.63 17.14
N ASP A 48 -8.63 3.06 18.04
CA ASP A 48 -7.49 2.20 17.69
C ASP A 48 -7.95 0.95 16.93
N ILE A 49 -9.08 0.34 17.34
CA ILE A 49 -9.67 -0.79 16.63
C ILE A 49 -10.07 -0.39 15.21
N VAL A 50 -10.72 0.77 15.04
CA VAL A 50 -11.11 1.29 13.72
C VAL A 50 -9.88 1.57 12.86
N LEU A 51 -8.83 2.18 13.42
CA LEU A 51 -7.59 2.45 12.68
C LEU A 51 -6.89 1.16 12.24
N ARG A 52 -6.85 0.13 13.10
CA ARG A 52 -6.32 -1.19 12.73
C ARG A 52 -7.13 -1.82 11.59
N ALA A 53 -8.45 -1.75 11.65
CA ALA A 53 -9.31 -2.28 10.58
C ALA A 53 -9.11 -1.54 9.25
N LEU A 54 -8.95 -0.20 9.29
CA LEU A 54 -8.67 0.60 8.10
C LEU A 54 -7.29 0.31 7.51
N GLU A 55 -6.27 0.12 8.35
CA GLU A 55 -4.93 -0.25 7.91
C GLU A 55 -4.93 -1.63 7.24
N GLU A 56 -5.62 -2.59 7.83
CA GLU A 56 -5.79 -3.92 7.26
C GLU A 56 -6.47 -3.86 5.88
N TYR A 57 -7.57 -3.10 5.77
CA TYR A 57 -8.27 -2.89 4.52
C TYR A 57 -7.38 -2.20 3.47
N ARG A 58 -6.59 -1.20 3.88
CA ARG A 58 -5.63 -0.51 3.00
C ARG A 58 -4.58 -1.48 2.46
N ARG A 59 -4.04 -2.36 3.32
CA ARG A 59 -3.07 -3.38 2.92
C ARG A 59 -3.69 -4.37 1.93
N GLN A 60 -4.87 -4.92 2.22
CA GLN A 60 -5.57 -5.83 1.31
C GLN A 60 -5.81 -5.21 -0.06
N ARG A 61 -6.23 -3.94 -0.12
CA ARG A 61 -6.42 -3.22 -1.39
C ARG A 61 -5.12 -3.01 -2.16
N SER A 62 -4.02 -2.76 -1.45
CA SER A 62 -2.68 -2.67 -2.06
C SER A 62 -2.24 -4.01 -2.63
N ASP A 63 -2.43 -5.10 -1.88
CA ASP A 63 -2.05 -6.45 -2.30
C ASP A 63 -2.89 -6.91 -3.49
N GLU A 64 -4.20 -6.60 -3.51
CA GLU A 64 -5.07 -6.83 -4.66
C GLU A 64 -4.60 -6.08 -5.91
N LEU A 65 -4.18 -4.82 -5.76
CA LEU A 65 -3.66 -4.01 -6.86
C LEU A 65 -2.38 -4.63 -7.39
N LEU A 66 -1.41 -4.90 -6.52
CA LEU A 66 -0.15 -5.55 -6.90
C LEU A 66 -0.39 -6.89 -7.58
N GLY A 67 -1.27 -7.74 -7.03
CA GLY A 67 -1.61 -9.02 -7.61
C GLY A 67 -2.23 -8.91 -9.01
N ARG A 68 -3.06 -7.89 -9.26
CA ARG A 68 -3.62 -7.61 -10.59
C ARG A 68 -2.56 -7.15 -11.57
N GLU A 69 -1.70 -6.21 -11.16
CA GLU A 69 -0.61 -5.72 -12.01
C GLU A 69 0.35 -6.87 -12.33
N TYR A 70 0.84 -7.61 -11.33
CA TYR A 70 1.69 -8.78 -11.57
C TYR A 70 1.02 -9.84 -12.46
N ALA A 71 -0.28 -10.09 -12.33
CA ALA A 71 -0.98 -11.02 -13.21
C ALA A 71 -1.06 -10.51 -14.66
N GLN A 72 -1.17 -9.20 -14.87
CA GLN A 72 -1.16 -8.59 -16.20
C GLN A 72 0.25 -8.62 -16.80
N THR A 73 1.27 -8.23 -16.04
CA THR A 73 2.66 -8.20 -16.51
C THR A 73 3.28 -9.60 -16.62
N ALA A 74 2.83 -10.59 -15.85
CA ALA A 74 3.34 -11.97 -15.92
C ALA A 74 3.12 -12.67 -17.27
N ALA A 75 2.26 -12.14 -18.14
CA ALA A 75 2.16 -12.60 -19.53
C ALA A 75 3.31 -12.07 -20.40
N GLU A 76 3.80 -10.87 -20.12
CA GLU A 76 4.88 -10.17 -20.84
C GLU A 76 6.26 -10.48 -20.23
N ASP A 77 6.34 -10.66 -18.91
CA ASP A 77 7.58 -10.83 -18.13
C ASP A 77 8.17 -12.24 -18.12
N ARG A 78 7.50 -13.27 -18.66
CA ARG A 78 8.11 -14.62 -18.72
C ARG A 78 9.42 -14.64 -19.51
N VAL A 79 9.53 -13.79 -20.52
CA VAL A 79 10.75 -13.65 -21.35
C VAL A 79 11.85 -12.93 -20.57
N HIS A 80 11.50 -11.92 -19.76
CA HIS A 80 12.45 -11.21 -18.91
C HIS A 80 12.90 -12.05 -17.70
N ALA A 81 11.98 -12.75 -17.04
CA ALA A 81 12.28 -13.61 -15.90
C ALA A 81 13.32 -14.70 -16.23
N GLN A 82 13.26 -15.31 -17.42
CA GLN A 82 14.28 -16.27 -17.89
C GLN A 82 15.67 -15.64 -18.05
N ALA A 83 15.75 -14.35 -18.41
CA ALA A 83 17.01 -13.62 -18.52
C ALA A 83 17.62 -13.29 -17.15
N TRP A 84 16.78 -12.96 -16.15
CA TRP A 84 17.22 -12.73 -14.77
C TRP A 84 17.64 -14.03 -14.06
N ASP A 85 16.98 -15.16 -14.36
CA ASP A 85 17.31 -16.47 -13.82
C ASP A 85 18.74 -16.93 -14.22
N ALA A 86 19.21 -16.50 -15.40
CA ALA A 86 20.58 -16.72 -15.84
C ALA A 86 21.63 -15.97 -14.99
N THR A 87 21.26 -14.82 -14.41
CA THR A 87 22.13 -14.00 -13.56
C THR A 87 22.07 -14.35 -12.07
N LEU A 88 21.10 -15.15 -11.62
CA LEU A 88 20.92 -15.51 -10.21
C LEU A 88 22.08 -16.34 -9.63
N LYS A 89 22.91 -16.96 -10.49
CA LYS A 89 24.10 -17.74 -10.10
C LYS A 89 25.41 -16.96 -10.25
N ASP A 90 25.36 -15.73 -10.73
CA ASP A 90 26.55 -14.91 -10.93
C ASP A 90 27.09 -14.45 -9.56
N GLY A 91 28.31 -14.85 -9.22
CA GLY A 91 28.93 -14.60 -7.91
C GLY A 91 28.75 -15.70 -6.83
N LEU A 92 28.07 -16.82 -7.14
CA LEU A 92 28.00 -18.01 -6.27
C LEU A 92 29.06 -19.07 -6.61
N GLU A 93 30.18 -18.67 -7.23
CA GLU A 93 31.34 -19.55 -7.36
C GLU A 93 31.75 -19.99 -5.96
N SER A 94 31.55 -21.28 -5.68
CA SER A 94 31.98 -21.96 -4.48
C SER A 94 33.49 -21.91 -4.43
N GLY A 95 34.02 -20.79 -3.93
CA GLY A 95 35.42 -20.62 -3.57
C GLY A 95 35.75 -21.69 -2.54
N GLU A 96 36.67 -22.55 -2.92
CA GLU A 96 37.30 -23.60 -2.13
C GLU A 96 37.63 -23.08 -0.72
N TRP A 97 37.05 -23.72 0.29
CA TRP A 97 37.57 -23.71 1.67
C TRP A 97 38.17 -25.08 1.96
#